data_AF-A0A2V7T323-F1
#
_entry.id   AF-A0A2V7T323-F1
#
_cell.length_a   1.000
_cell.length_b   1.000
_cell.length_c   1.000
_cell.angle_alpha   90.00
_cell.angle_beta   90.00
_cell.angle_gamma   90.00
#
_symmetry.space_group_name_H-M   'P 1'
#
loop_
_entity.id
_entity.type
_entity.pdbx_description
1 polymer ?
#
loop_
_entity_poly.entity_id
_entity_poly.type
_entity_poly.pdbx_seq_one_letter_code
_entity_poly.pdbx_strand_id
1 'polypeptide(L)' 'MSRARSKFQHTPLWAAVASTLTELQASGEVRIDTETDYVIDYLCRELAAKQVVTPEAVSLAPGR' A
#
# COMPACT_ATOMS: atom_id res chain seq x y z
N MET A 1 -2.20 12.14 17.23
CA MET A 1 -2.97 12.61 16.06
C MET A 1 -3.55 11.39 15.37
N SER A 2 -4.88 11.24 15.35
CA SER A 2 -5.52 10.10 14.67
C SER A 2 -5.32 10.27 13.17
N ARG A 3 -4.45 9.45 12.57
CA ARG A 3 -4.25 9.45 11.12
C ARG A 3 -5.54 8.92 10.50
N ALA A 4 -6.18 9.74 9.67
CA ALA A 4 -7.35 9.33 8.91
C ALA A 4 -7.05 8.02 8.18
N ARG A 5 -7.98 7.07 8.29
CA ARG A 5 -7.84 5.72 7.71
C ARG A 5 -7.62 5.83 6.20
N SER A 6 -6.56 5.20 5.68
CA SER A 6 -6.26 5.27 4.24
C SER A 6 -7.41 4.68 3.42
N LYS A 7 -7.77 5.36 2.31
CA LYS A 7 -8.76 4.84 1.35
C LYS A 7 -8.32 3.54 0.67
N PHE A 8 -7.02 3.22 0.74
CA PHE A 8 -6.45 2.03 0.12
C PHE A 8 -6.36 0.84 1.07
N GLN A 9 -6.52 1.01 2.39
CA GLN A 9 -6.20 -0.01 3.40
C GLN A 9 -6.86 -1.39 3.16
N HIS A 10 -7.98 -1.42 2.44
CA HIS A 10 -8.75 -2.63 2.16
C HIS A 10 -8.79 -2.97 0.65
N THR A 11 -7.83 -2.46 -0.12
CA THR A 11 -7.72 -2.66 -1.57
C THR A 11 -6.66 -3.71 -1.90
N PRO A 12 -6.78 -4.42 -3.05
CA PRO A 12 -5.72 -5.32 -3.52
C PRO A 12 -4.36 -4.63 -3.66
N LEU A 13 -4.34 -3.36 -4.06
CA LEU A 13 -3.10 -2.58 -4.20
C LEU A 13 -2.37 -2.46 -2.86
N TRP A 14 -3.07 -2.16 -1.78
CA TRP A 14 -2.47 -2.09 -0.44
C TRP A 14 -1.89 -3.43 -0.04
N ALA A 15 -2.65 -4.52 -0.20
CA ALA A 15 -2.19 -5.85 0.16
C ALA A 15 -0.90 -6.22 -0.60
N ALA A 16 -0.84 -5.93 -1.89
CA ALA A 16 0.35 -6.16 -2.71
C ALA A 16 1.57 -5.36 -2.22
N VAL A 17 1.42 -4.04 -2.04
CA VAL A 17 2.52 -3.17 -1.57
C VAL A 17 2.99 -3.58 -0.17
N ALA A 18 2.05 -3.88 0.74
CA ALA A 18 2.37 -4.32 2.09
C ALA A 18 3.15 -5.64 2.10
N SER A 19 2.78 -6.62 1.27
CA SER A 19 3.51 -7.89 1.13
C SER A 19 4.93 -7.64 0.63
N THR A 20 5.09 -6.89 -0.46
CA THR A 20 6.40 -6.59 -1.05
C THR A 20 7.32 -5.86 -0.06
N LEU A 21 6.82 -4.85 0.66
CA LEU A 21 7.62 -4.15 1.68
C LEU A 21 7.96 -5.05 2.87
N THR A 22 7.10 -6.00 3.23
CA THR A 22 7.37 -6.98 4.28
C THR A 22 8.52 -7.90 3.87
N GLU A 23 8.48 -8.42 2.64
CA GLU A 23 9.53 -9.28 2.09
C GLU A 23 10.87 -8.55 2.00
N LEU A 24 10.89 -7.32 1.49
CA LEU A 24 12.11 -6.53 1.37
C LEU A 24 12.71 -6.12 2.72
N GLN A 25 11.88 -5.85 3.74
CA GLN A 25 12.37 -5.59 5.09
C GLN A 25 12.90 -6.85 5.76
N ALA A 26 12.24 -8.00 5.57
CA ALA A 26 12.69 -9.28 6.12
C ALA A 26 14.04 -9.73 5.54
N SER A 27 14.28 -9.39 4.28
CA SER A 27 15.51 -9.71 3.55
C SER A 27 16.66 -8.74 3.89
N GLY A 28 16.33 -7.50 4.28
CA GLY A 28 17.29 -6.44 4.62
C GLY A 28 17.57 -5.44 3.50
N GLU A 29 16.94 -5.59 2.33
CA GLU A 29 17.08 -4.76 1.14
C GLU A 29 16.52 -3.35 1.37
N VAL A 30 15.51 -3.23 2.23
CA VAL A 30 14.86 -1.96 2.55
C VAL A 30 14.75 -1.81 4.05
N ARG A 31 15.08 -0.62 4.56
CA ARG A 31 14.79 -0.19 5.93
C ARG A 31 13.79 0.97 5.90
N ILE A 32 12.71 0.85 6.67
CA ILE A 32 11.71 1.90 6.84
C ILE A 32 11.87 2.51 8.24
N ASP A 33 12.34 3.75 8.31
CA ASP A 33 12.61 4.47 9.56
C ASP A 33 11.41 5.34 10.02
N THR A 34 10.20 4.99 9.57
CA THR A 34 8.94 5.68 9.87
C THR A 34 7.80 4.67 9.97
N GLU A 35 6.58 5.15 10.13
CA GLU A 35 5.38 4.31 10.16
C GLU A 35 5.15 3.60 8.81
N THR A 36 5.22 2.27 8.81
CA THR A 36 5.06 1.43 7.61
C THR A 36 3.75 1.71 6.85
N ASP A 37 2.65 1.87 7.58
CA ASP A 37 1.33 2.17 6.99
C ASP A 37 1.33 3.50 6.22
N TYR A 38 2.12 4.49 6.65
CA TYR A 38 2.26 5.74 5.92
C TYR A 38 3.00 5.54 4.60
N VAL A 39 4.06 4.73 4.60
CA VAL A 39 4.81 4.42 3.38
C VAL A 39 3.95 3.64 2.39
N ILE A 40 3.18 2.65 2.87
CA ILE A 40 2.25 1.90 2.03
C ILE A 40 1.20 2.83 1.42
N ASP A 41 0.56 3.68 2.22
CA ASP A 41 -0.44 4.65 1.74
C ASP A 41 0.16 5.61 0.70
N TYR A 42 1.36 6.12 0.95
CA TYR A 42 2.08 6.98 0.03
C TYR A 42 2.33 6.30 -1.32
N LEU A 43 2.88 5.07 -1.31
CA LEU A 43 3.13 4.31 -2.53
C LEU A 43 1.84 4.00 -3.29
N CYS A 44 0.77 3.62 -2.59
CA CYS A 44 -0.54 3.39 -3.23
C CYS A 44 -1.06 4.65 -3.93
N ARG A 45 -0.96 5.83 -3.29
CA ARG A 45 -1.34 7.12 -3.89
C ARG A 45 -0.50 7.43 -5.12
N GLU A 46 0.81 7.26 -5.03
CA GLU A 46 1.74 7.58 -6.10
C GLU A 46 1.55 6.68 -7.32
N LEU A 47 1.29 5.37 -7.12
CA LEU A 47 1.02 4.41 -8.20
C LEU A 47 -0.33 4.69 -8.87
N ALA A 48 -1.37 4.98 -8.07
CA ALA A 48 -2.69 5.37 -8.60
C ALA A 48 -2.63 6.69 -9.39
N ALA A 49 -1.93 7.70 -8.87
CA ALA A 49 -1.79 9.00 -9.54
C ALA A 49 -1.03 8.89 -10.88
N LYS A 50 -0.07 7.96 -10.96
CA LYS A 50 0.68 7.67 -12.19
C LYS A 50 -0.08 6.79 -13.18
N GLN A 51 -1.29 6.32 -12.85
CA GLN A 51 -2.11 5.47 -13.70
C GLN A 51 -1.42 4.16 -14.12
N VAL A 52 -0.52 3.64 -13.28
CA VAL A 52 0.20 2.37 -13.52
C VAL A 52 -0.46 1.15 -12.86
N VAL A 53 -1.63 1.35 -12.26
CA VAL A 53 -2.44 0.33 -11.60
C VAL A 53 -3.84 0.32 -12.19
N THR A 54 -4.46 -0.85 -12.27
CA THR A 54 -5.82 -0.95 -12.82
C THR A 54 -6.86 -0.42 -11.82
N PRO A 55 -8.04 0.02 -12.29
CA PRO A 55 -9.12 0.49 -11.41
C PRO A 55 -9.57 -0.53 -10.35
N GLU A 56 -9.49 -1.82 -10.66
CA GLU A 56 -9.84 -2.91 -9.75
C GLU A 56 -8.86 -3.00 -8.58
N ALA A 57 -7.58 -2.67 -8.81
CA ALA A 57 -6.56 -2.71 -7.77
C ALA A 57 -6.79 -1.68 -6.66
N VAL A 58 -7.45 -0.56 -6.97
CA VAL A 58 -7.76 0.53 -6.01
C VAL A 58 -9.19 0.47 -5.47
N SER A 59 -9.97 -0.52 -5.91
CA SER A 59 -11.34 -0.74 -5.43
C SER A 59 -11.32 -1.71 -4.26
N LEU A 60 -12.23 -1.53 -3.30
CA LEU A 60 -12.52 -2.56 -2.31
C LEU A 60 -12.93 -3.81 -3.08
N ALA A 61 -12.18 -4.91 -2.94
CA ALA A 61 -12.49 -6.12 -3.66
C ALA A 61 -13.96 -6.49 -3.38
N PRO A 62 -14.83 -6.63 -4.41
CA PRO A 62 -16.14 -7.22 -4.18
C PRO A 62 -15.87 -8.63 -3.65
N GLY A 63 -16.49 -8.96 -2.51
CA GLY A 63 -16.21 -10.13 -1.72
C GLY A 63 -16.00 -11.40 -2.55
N ARG A 64 -14.94 -12.14 -2.20
CA ARG A 64 -14.88 -13.57 -2.43
C ARG A 64 -15.34 -14.27 -1.15
#